data_AF-A0A1F8SVG4-F1
#
_entry.id   AF-A0A1F8SVG4-F1
#
_cell.length_a   1.000
_cell.length_b   1.000
_cell.length_c   1.000
_cell.angle_alpha   90.00
_cell.angle_beta   90.00
_cell.angle_gamma   90.00
#
_symmetry.space_group_name_H-M   'P 1'
#
loop_
_entity.id
_entity.type
_entity.pdbx_description
1 polymer ?
#
loop_
_entity_poly.entity_id
_entity_poly.type
_entity_poly.pdbx_seq_one_letter_code
_entity_poly.pdbx_strand_id
1 'polypeptide(L)'
;MFLTRQYTFGAGSVGLAALNTGEAKTSLVFAQAVVLGIFCNALVCMAVWMCYSARSTIDKILAIIPPIAAFVAAGFEHSIANMYFIPIALFIKQMGTPAFFEAINKTPADFPHLSWSNFFLVNLVPVTIGNIIGGVVMVGLMYWFIYLSKAGKATVTTETAQRIAAATARPEVPAPVFFVTREPPVRSLEVPVQAMSGRNEEGTSSSRRL
;
A
#
# COMPACT_ATOMS: atom_id res chain seq x y z
N MET A 1 -5.75 -23.42 -20.18
CA MET A 1 -6.75 -24.30 -19.57
C MET A 1 -7.84 -24.73 -20.57
N PHE A 2 -8.69 -23.82 -21.07
CA PHE A 2 -9.79 -24.21 -21.99
C PHE A 2 -9.31 -24.63 -23.40
N LEU A 3 -8.62 -23.75 -24.13
CA LEU A 3 -8.12 -24.03 -25.49
C LEU A 3 -7.10 -25.18 -25.53
N THR A 4 -6.32 -25.32 -24.46
CA THR A 4 -5.34 -26.40 -24.30
C THR A 4 -5.99 -27.74 -23.90
N ARG A 5 -7.33 -27.78 -23.77
CA ARG A 5 -8.11 -28.95 -23.29
C ARG A 5 -7.64 -29.54 -21.96
N GLN A 6 -6.97 -28.75 -21.12
CA GLN A 6 -6.51 -29.22 -19.80
C GLN A 6 -7.68 -29.61 -18.88
N TYR A 7 -8.89 -29.09 -19.12
CA TYR A 7 -10.08 -29.50 -18.38
C TYR A 7 -10.44 -30.99 -18.55
N THR A 8 -9.96 -31.65 -19.60
CA THR A 8 -10.19 -33.09 -19.82
C THR A 8 -9.12 -33.98 -19.17
N PHE A 9 -8.07 -33.40 -18.56
CA PHE A 9 -6.97 -34.17 -17.98
C PHE A 9 -7.44 -34.96 -16.74
N GLY A 10 -6.79 -36.10 -16.50
CA GLY A 10 -7.13 -36.98 -15.37
C GLY A 10 -8.58 -37.44 -15.42
N ALA A 11 -9.05 -37.91 -16.58
CA ALA A 11 -10.45 -38.29 -16.82
C ALA A 11 -11.48 -37.19 -16.50
N GLY A 12 -11.12 -35.92 -16.74
CA GLY A 12 -12.00 -34.78 -16.48
C GLY A 12 -11.99 -34.26 -15.04
N SER A 13 -11.19 -34.84 -14.13
CA SER A 13 -11.08 -34.40 -12.73
C SER A 13 -10.64 -32.94 -12.60
N VAL A 14 -9.77 -32.46 -13.49
CA VAL A 14 -9.33 -31.05 -13.53
C VAL A 14 -10.49 -30.11 -13.88
N GLY A 15 -11.30 -30.48 -14.88
CA GLY A 15 -12.49 -29.73 -15.25
C GLY A 15 -13.57 -29.75 -14.16
N LEU A 16 -13.77 -30.90 -13.52
CA LEU A 16 -14.70 -31.04 -12.39
C LEU A 16 -14.28 -30.17 -11.21
N ALA A 17 -12.98 -30.14 -10.86
CA ALA A 17 -12.47 -29.26 -9.82
C ALA A 17 -12.70 -27.78 -10.14
N ALA A 18 -12.51 -27.38 -11.40
CA ALA A 18 -12.79 -26.01 -11.85
C ALA A 18 -14.29 -25.67 -11.74
N LEU A 19 -15.18 -26.57 -12.19
CA LEU A 19 -16.64 -26.39 -12.09
C LEU A 19 -17.10 -26.29 -10.63
N ASN A 20 -16.65 -27.20 -9.76
CA ASN A 20 -16.95 -27.17 -8.33
C ASN A 20 -16.45 -25.89 -7.66
N THR A 21 -15.26 -25.42 -8.02
CA THR A 21 -14.71 -24.16 -7.49
C THR A 21 -15.54 -22.96 -7.92
N GLY A 22 -15.94 -22.89 -9.21
CA GLY A 22 -16.80 -21.83 -9.72
C GLY A 22 -18.18 -21.81 -9.06
N GLU A 23 -18.79 -22.97 -8.88
CA GLU A 23 -20.10 -23.12 -8.22
C GLU A 23 -20.04 -22.71 -6.75
N ALA A 24 -19.03 -23.16 -5.99
CA ALA A 24 -18.84 -22.76 -4.60
C ALA A 24 -18.66 -21.24 -4.44
N LYS A 25 -17.95 -20.61 -5.38
CA LYS A 25 -17.71 -19.15 -5.37
C LYS A 25 -18.94 -18.33 -5.75
N THR A 26 -19.82 -18.86 -6.60
CA THR A 26 -21.01 -18.17 -7.09
C THR A 26 -22.27 -18.43 -6.25
N SER A 27 -22.17 -19.26 -5.22
CA SER A 27 -23.24 -19.58 -4.25
C SER A 27 -23.07 -18.90 -2.89
N LEU A 28 -22.10 -17.99 -2.75
CA LEU A 28 -21.83 -17.27 -1.49
C LEU A 28 -22.93 -16.26 -1.14
N VAL A 29 -23.16 -16.06 0.15
CA VAL A 29 -24.03 -14.96 0.63
C VAL A 29 -23.25 -13.64 0.61
N PHE A 30 -23.90 -12.52 0.28
CA PHE A 30 -23.26 -11.21 0.13
C PHE A 30 -22.36 -10.83 1.32
N ALA A 31 -22.88 -10.90 2.55
CA ALA A 31 -22.12 -10.55 3.75
C ALA A 31 -20.90 -11.47 3.97
N GLN A 32 -21.08 -12.77 3.70
CA GLN A 32 -19.99 -13.74 3.77
C GLN A 32 -18.90 -13.44 2.73
N ALA A 33 -19.27 -13.12 1.49
CA ALA A 33 -18.34 -12.78 0.42
C ALA A 33 -17.51 -11.52 0.76
N VAL A 34 -18.12 -10.51 1.37
CA VAL A 34 -17.40 -9.31 1.83
C VAL A 34 -16.38 -9.67 2.91
N VAL A 35 -16.78 -10.41 3.95
CA VAL A 35 -15.88 -10.78 5.06
C VAL A 35 -14.71 -11.64 4.58
N LEU A 36 -14.98 -12.63 3.72
CA LEU A 36 -13.95 -13.44 3.07
C LEU A 36 -12.98 -12.57 2.25
N GLY A 37 -13.49 -11.54 1.58
CA GLY A 37 -12.67 -10.57 0.84
C GLY A 37 -11.78 -9.70 1.74
N ILE A 38 -12.27 -9.29 2.92
CA ILE A 38 -11.51 -8.49 3.89
C ILE A 38 -10.28 -9.27 4.36
N PHE A 39 -10.48 -10.51 4.84
CA PHE A 39 -9.38 -11.32 5.34
C PHE A 39 -8.40 -11.74 4.24
N CYS A 40 -8.88 -11.96 3.02
CA CYS A 40 -8.01 -12.20 1.88
C CYS A 40 -7.01 -11.06 1.70
N ASN A 41 -7.50 -9.83 1.53
CA ASN A 41 -6.60 -8.73 1.19
C ASN A 41 -5.76 -8.26 2.38
N ALA A 42 -6.22 -8.48 3.63
CA ALA A 42 -5.37 -8.26 4.80
C ALA A 42 -4.10 -9.14 4.75
N LEU A 43 -4.23 -10.42 4.40
CA LEU A 43 -3.09 -11.34 4.26
C LEU A 43 -2.23 -11.03 3.03
N VAL A 44 -2.84 -10.63 1.92
CA VAL A 44 -2.11 -10.20 0.71
C VAL A 44 -1.27 -8.95 1.00
N CYS A 45 -1.85 -7.93 1.64
CA CYS A 45 -1.12 -6.73 2.05
C CYS A 45 0.00 -7.07 3.05
N MET A 46 -0.22 -7.99 3.98
CA MET A 46 0.84 -8.46 4.88
C MET A 46 1.98 -9.15 4.11
N ALA A 47 1.67 -9.99 3.14
CA ALA A 47 2.68 -10.66 2.30
C ALA A 47 3.59 -9.64 1.60
N VAL A 48 2.99 -8.63 0.95
CA VAL A 48 3.72 -7.55 0.26
C VAL A 48 4.51 -6.72 1.27
N TRP A 49 3.95 -6.45 2.45
CA TRP A 49 4.65 -5.71 3.51
C TRP A 49 5.91 -6.42 3.98
N MET A 50 5.86 -7.73 4.21
CA MET A 50 7.05 -8.51 4.61
C MET A 50 8.14 -8.46 3.54
N CYS A 51 7.77 -8.45 2.26
CA CYS A 51 8.73 -8.28 1.15
C CYS A 51 9.46 -6.93 1.15
N TYR A 52 8.90 -5.87 1.74
CA TYR A 52 9.61 -4.60 1.87
C TYR A 52 10.75 -4.66 2.89
N SER A 53 10.70 -5.58 3.86
CA SER A 53 11.79 -5.79 4.84
C SER A 53 12.86 -6.80 4.39
N ALA A 54 12.59 -7.53 3.30
CA ALA A 54 13.44 -8.58 2.75
C ALA A 54 14.71 -8.01 2.09
N ARG A 55 15.86 -8.65 2.33
CA ARG A 55 17.17 -8.20 1.81
C ARG A 55 17.65 -8.99 0.59
N SER A 56 17.09 -10.18 0.39
CA SER A 56 17.39 -11.05 -0.76
C SER A 56 16.12 -11.47 -1.51
N THR A 57 16.29 -12.00 -2.73
CA THR A 57 15.17 -12.62 -3.47
C THR A 57 14.62 -13.84 -2.75
N ILE A 58 15.48 -14.63 -2.08
CA ILE A 58 15.05 -15.80 -1.30
C ILE A 58 14.17 -15.36 -0.13
N ASP A 59 14.54 -14.29 0.57
CA ASP A 59 13.74 -13.74 1.67
C ASP A 59 12.33 -13.36 1.18
N LYS A 60 12.21 -12.74 -0.02
CA LYS A 60 10.92 -12.39 -0.61
C LYS A 60 10.09 -13.63 -0.95
N ILE A 61 10.71 -14.66 -1.54
CA ILE A 61 10.03 -15.91 -1.87
C ILE A 61 9.51 -16.58 -0.61
N LEU A 62 10.35 -16.72 0.42
CA LEU A 62 9.98 -17.36 1.68
C LEU A 62 8.95 -16.54 2.47
N ALA A 63 9.01 -15.21 2.40
CA ALA A 63 8.03 -14.33 3.05
C ALA A 63 6.62 -14.46 2.44
N ILE A 64 6.50 -14.58 1.11
CA ILE A 64 5.18 -14.61 0.47
C ILE A 64 4.45 -15.95 0.69
N ILE A 65 5.18 -17.06 0.85
CA ILE A 65 4.58 -18.40 0.90
C ILE A 65 3.54 -18.55 2.03
N PRO A 66 3.84 -18.27 3.32
CA PRO A 66 2.90 -18.53 4.40
C PRO A 66 1.59 -17.72 4.31
N PRO A 67 1.61 -16.38 4.07
CA PRO A 67 0.37 -15.62 3.94
C PRO A 67 -0.49 -16.06 2.76
N ILE A 68 0.14 -16.38 1.61
CA ILE A 68 -0.60 -16.85 0.43
C ILE A 68 -1.20 -18.23 0.70
N ALA A 69 -0.41 -19.17 1.23
CA ALA A 69 -0.90 -20.49 1.57
C ALA A 69 -2.06 -20.43 2.58
N ALA A 70 -1.96 -19.54 3.59
CA ALA A 70 -2.99 -19.37 4.60
C ALA A 70 -4.31 -18.87 3.99
N PHE A 71 -4.32 -17.81 3.17
CA PHE A 71 -5.58 -17.30 2.64
C PHE A 71 -6.23 -18.28 1.64
N VAL A 72 -5.42 -19.00 0.85
CA VAL A 72 -5.93 -19.99 -0.10
C VAL A 72 -6.48 -21.20 0.65
N ALA A 73 -5.77 -21.71 1.65
CA ALA A 73 -6.22 -22.85 2.46
C ALA A 73 -7.46 -22.52 3.30
N ALA A 74 -7.58 -21.28 3.79
CA ALA A 74 -8.76 -20.80 4.51
C ALA A 74 -9.97 -20.51 3.60
N GLY A 75 -9.80 -20.57 2.27
CA GLY A 75 -10.89 -20.30 1.32
C GLY A 75 -11.28 -18.82 1.25
N PHE A 76 -10.37 -17.90 1.54
CA PHE A 76 -10.65 -16.46 1.40
C PHE A 76 -10.73 -16.05 -0.07
N GLU A 77 -11.52 -15.01 -0.34
CA GLU A 77 -11.89 -14.62 -1.70
C GLU A 77 -11.03 -13.45 -2.21
N HIS A 78 -10.29 -13.67 -3.31
CA HIS A 78 -9.52 -12.63 -3.98
C HIS A 78 -10.18 -12.30 -5.32
N SER A 79 -10.63 -11.05 -5.49
CA SER A 79 -11.36 -10.60 -6.68
C SER A 79 -10.64 -10.95 -7.99
N ILE A 80 -9.33 -10.69 -8.08
CA ILE A 80 -8.53 -10.97 -9.28
C ILE A 80 -8.34 -12.49 -9.51
N ALA A 81 -8.25 -13.29 -8.45
CA ALA A 81 -8.18 -14.75 -8.61
C ALA A 81 -9.53 -15.30 -9.13
N ASN A 82 -10.63 -14.72 -8.66
CA ASN A 82 -11.98 -15.10 -9.07
C ASN A 82 -12.25 -14.72 -10.53
N MET A 83 -11.63 -13.64 -11.05
CA MET A 83 -11.62 -13.32 -12.49
C MET A 83 -10.94 -14.39 -13.35
N TYR A 84 -10.17 -15.30 -12.76
CA TYR A 84 -9.66 -16.49 -13.44
C TYR A 84 -10.55 -17.71 -13.20
N PHE A 85 -10.79 -18.08 -11.94
CA PHE A 85 -11.46 -19.33 -11.58
C PHE A 85 -12.92 -19.41 -12.04
N ILE A 86 -13.67 -18.31 -11.98
CA ILE A 86 -15.09 -18.33 -12.33
C ILE A 86 -15.28 -18.30 -13.86
N PRO A 87 -14.58 -17.44 -14.64
CA PRO A 87 -14.68 -17.48 -16.09
C PRO A 87 -14.23 -18.79 -16.71
N ILE A 88 -13.17 -19.43 -16.20
CA ILE A 88 -12.76 -20.74 -16.74
C ILE A 88 -13.82 -21.81 -16.48
N ALA A 89 -14.46 -21.82 -15.30
CA ALA A 89 -15.56 -22.71 -14.99
C ALA A 89 -16.78 -22.44 -15.88
N LEU A 90 -17.12 -21.17 -16.13
CA LEU A 90 -18.20 -20.76 -17.04
C LEU A 90 -17.95 -21.25 -18.47
N PHE A 91 -16.73 -21.10 -18.98
CA PHE A 91 -16.37 -21.60 -20.30
C PHE A 91 -16.45 -23.13 -20.40
N ILE A 92 -16.02 -23.87 -19.37
CA ILE A 92 -16.19 -25.33 -19.33
C ILE A 92 -17.68 -25.70 -19.28
N LYS A 93 -18.49 -24.98 -18.50
CA LYS A 93 -19.94 -25.22 -18.40
C LYS A 93 -20.64 -25.01 -19.74
N GLN A 94 -20.28 -23.96 -20.48
CA GLN A 94 -20.95 -23.57 -21.73
C GLN A 94 -20.41 -24.29 -22.97
N MET A 95 -19.12 -24.58 -23.01
CA MET A 95 -18.42 -25.07 -24.21
C MET A 95 -17.74 -26.43 -23.99
N GLY A 96 -17.98 -27.10 -22.85
CA GLY A 96 -17.55 -28.47 -22.60
C GLY A 96 -18.25 -29.47 -23.52
N THR A 97 -17.52 -30.46 -24.02
CA THR A 97 -18.09 -31.48 -24.91
C THR A 97 -19.02 -32.44 -24.15
N PRO A 98 -20.03 -33.04 -24.81
CA PRO A 98 -20.88 -34.05 -24.18
C PRO A 98 -20.09 -35.21 -23.56
N ALA A 99 -19.06 -35.68 -24.27
CA ALA A 99 -18.16 -36.74 -23.79
C ALA A 99 -17.41 -36.36 -22.50
N PHE A 100 -17.08 -35.07 -22.30
CA PHE A 100 -16.48 -34.61 -21.04
C PHE A 100 -17.48 -34.71 -19.88
N PHE A 101 -18.72 -34.25 -20.08
CA PHE A 101 -19.77 -34.31 -19.06
C PHE A 101 -20.14 -35.76 -18.70
N GLU A 102 -20.15 -36.66 -19.69
CA GLU A 102 -20.31 -38.10 -19.47
C GLU A 102 -19.16 -38.67 -18.62
N ALA A 103 -17.90 -38.32 -18.94
CA ALA A 103 -16.73 -38.80 -18.20
C ALA A 103 -16.75 -38.39 -16.71
N ILE A 104 -17.29 -37.21 -16.39
CA ILE A 104 -17.40 -36.73 -15.01
C ILE A 104 -18.72 -37.12 -14.33
N ASN A 105 -19.62 -37.84 -15.01
CA ASN A 105 -20.96 -38.21 -14.52
C ASN A 105 -21.76 -37.01 -13.98
N LYS A 106 -21.65 -35.87 -14.66
CA LYS A 106 -22.32 -34.61 -14.30
C LYS A 106 -22.86 -33.94 -15.54
N THR A 107 -23.80 -33.04 -15.35
CA THR A 107 -24.37 -32.21 -16.39
C THR A 107 -24.17 -30.73 -16.06
N PRO A 108 -24.27 -29.82 -17.05
CA PRO A 108 -24.26 -28.39 -16.77
C PRO A 108 -25.34 -27.93 -15.77
N ALA A 109 -26.42 -28.70 -15.62
CA ALA A 109 -27.51 -28.42 -14.69
C ALA A 109 -27.11 -28.65 -13.22
N ASP A 110 -26.07 -29.44 -12.94
CA ASP A 110 -25.54 -29.65 -11.59
C ASP A 110 -24.81 -28.43 -11.01
N PHE A 111 -24.61 -27.38 -11.82
CA PHE A 111 -23.93 -26.14 -11.44
C PHE A 111 -24.87 -24.94 -11.62
N PRO A 112 -25.99 -24.85 -10.89
CA PRO A 112 -27.03 -23.87 -11.14
C PRO A 112 -26.58 -22.43 -10.84
N HIS A 113 -25.72 -22.22 -9.83
CA HIS A 113 -25.30 -20.86 -9.44
C HIS A 113 -24.22 -20.31 -10.36
N LEU A 114 -23.47 -21.18 -11.05
CA LEU A 114 -22.43 -20.80 -11.99
C LEU A 114 -23.01 -20.09 -13.23
N SER A 115 -23.18 -18.77 -13.12
CA SER A 115 -23.69 -17.89 -14.17
C SER A 115 -22.90 -16.58 -14.21
N TRP A 116 -22.92 -15.89 -15.35
CA TRP A 116 -22.32 -14.55 -15.48
C TRP A 116 -22.96 -13.55 -14.51
N SER A 117 -24.28 -13.63 -14.29
CA SER A 117 -25.01 -12.82 -13.30
C SER A 117 -24.43 -12.98 -11.90
N ASN A 118 -24.35 -14.21 -11.41
CA ASN A 118 -23.86 -14.48 -10.06
C ASN A 118 -22.36 -14.22 -9.94
N PHE A 119 -21.59 -14.43 -11.01
CA PHE A 119 -20.19 -14.02 -11.04
C PHE A 119 -20.04 -12.54 -10.68
N PHE A 120 -20.78 -11.63 -11.35
CA PHE A 120 -20.65 -10.21 -11.07
C PHE A 120 -21.30 -9.78 -9.76
N LEU A 121 -22.56 -10.19 -9.52
CA LEU A 121 -23.38 -9.65 -8.43
C LEU A 121 -23.13 -10.34 -7.09
N VAL A 122 -22.90 -11.65 -7.11
CA VAL A 122 -22.81 -12.47 -5.88
C VAL A 122 -21.35 -12.64 -5.45
N ASN A 123 -20.40 -12.65 -6.39
CA ASN A 123 -18.98 -12.80 -6.06
C ASN A 123 -18.17 -11.52 -6.31
N LEU A 124 -18.06 -11.05 -7.55
CA LEU A 124 -17.04 -10.06 -7.91
C LEU A 124 -17.22 -8.72 -7.19
N VAL A 125 -18.43 -8.17 -7.17
CA VAL A 125 -18.73 -6.91 -6.47
C VAL A 125 -18.48 -7.01 -4.96
N PRO A 126 -19.12 -7.93 -4.20
CA PRO A 126 -18.92 -8.01 -2.75
C PRO A 126 -17.47 -8.36 -2.37
N VAL A 127 -16.82 -9.27 -3.09
CA VAL A 127 -15.42 -9.63 -2.83
C VAL A 127 -14.50 -8.45 -3.09
N THR A 128 -14.73 -7.66 -4.15
CA THR A 128 -13.93 -6.46 -4.44
C THR A 128 -14.09 -5.41 -3.33
N ILE A 129 -15.32 -5.19 -2.86
CA ILE A 129 -15.59 -4.31 -1.70
C ILE A 129 -14.82 -4.81 -0.48
N GLY A 130 -14.91 -6.11 -0.19
CA GLY A 130 -14.17 -6.73 0.91
C GLY A 130 -12.66 -6.54 0.78
N ASN A 131 -12.10 -6.77 -0.42
CA ASN A 131 -10.67 -6.59 -0.66
C ASN A 131 -10.25 -5.14 -0.44
N ILE A 132 -11.00 -4.15 -0.94
CA ILE A 132 -10.71 -2.72 -0.70
C ILE A 132 -10.70 -2.42 0.79
N ILE A 133 -11.72 -2.86 1.54
CA ILE A 133 -11.80 -2.67 2.99
C ILE A 133 -10.60 -3.31 3.69
N GLY A 134 -10.26 -4.56 3.36
CA GLY A 134 -9.10 -5.25 3.95
C GLY A 134 -7.77 -4.53 3.72
N GLY A 135 -7.58 -3.96 2.52
CA GLY A 135 -6.39 -3.17 2.20
C GLY A 135 -6.34 -1.85 2.97
N VAL A 136 -7.46 -1.11 3.00
CA VAL A 136 -7.56 0.16 3.76
C VAL A 136 -7.35 -0.08 5.25
N VAL A 137 -7.90 -1.15 5.81
CA VAL A 137 -7.71 -1.52 7.23
C VAL A 137 -6.24 -1.79 7.52
N MET A 138 -5.55 -2.59 6.70
CA MET A 138 -4.13 -2.89 6.92
C MET A 138 -3.27 -1.61 6.85
N VAL A 139 -3.48 -0.77 5.83
CA VAL A 139 -2.76 0.51 5.68
C VAL A 139 -3.08 1.46 6.86
N GLY A 140 -4.34 1.56 7.26
CA GLY A 140 -4.79 2.38 8.38
C GLY A 140 -4.16 1.96 9.70
N LEU A 141 -4.15 0.66 10.00
CA LEU A 141 -3.49 0.10 11.20
C LEU A 141 -2.01 0.47 11.22
N MET A 142 -1.35 0.37 10.07
CA MET A 142 0.08 0.67 9.95
C MET A 142 0.41 2.14 10.14
N TYR A 143 -0.38 3.04 9.54
CA TYR A 143 -0.26 4.48 9.80
C TYR A 143 -0.49 4.80 11.27
N TRP A 144 -1.50 4.19 11.90
CA TRP A 144 -1.77 4.34 13.32
C TRP A 144 -0.57 3.91 14.19
N PHE A 145 0.01 2.73 13.92
CA PHE A 145 1.21 2.24 14.61
C PHE A 145 2.42 3.18 14.47
N ILE A 146 2.63 3.75 13.27
CA ILE A 146 3.77 4.65 13.00
C ILE A 146 3.58 5.99 13.73
N TYR A 147 2.38 6.58 13.67
CA TYR A 147 2.15 7.95 14.14
C TYR A 147 1.83 8.06 15.64
N LEU A 148 1.00 7.17 16.22
CA LEU A 148 0.72 7.24 17.66
C LEU A 148 1.90 6.79 18.53
N SER A 149 2.81 5.96 18.01
CA SER A 149 4.06 5.58 18.69
C SER A 149 5.00 6.78 18.93
N LYS A 150 4.88 7.85 18.13
CA LYS A 150 5.67 9.09 18.32
C LYS A 150 4.95 10.18 19.12
N ALA A 151 3.61 10.15 19.21
CA ALA A 151 2.86 11.14 19.99
C ALA A 151 3.22 11.11 21.50
N GLY A 152 3.62 9.95 22.03
CA GLY A 152 4.12 9.81 23.40
C GLY A 152 5.57 10.30 23.63
N LYS A 153 6.35 10.55 22.56
CA LYS A 153 7.75 11.00 22.68
C LYS A 153 7.90 12.51 22.74
N ALA A 154 6.97 13.26 22.14
CA ALA A 154 7.00 14.72 22.18
C ALA A 154 6.89 15.25 23.62
N THR A 155 6.03 14.64 24.45
CA THR A 155 5.78 15.05 25.84
C THR A 155 7.02 14.93 26.74
N VAL A 156 7.85 13.89 26.56
CA VAL A 156 9.05 13.66 27.40
C VAL A 156 10.14 14.69 27.10
N THR A 157 10.29 15.12 25.85
CA THR A 157 11.21 16.20 25.47
C THR A 157 10.82 17.54 26.08
N THR A 158 9.52 17.86 26.15
CA THR A 158 9.06 19.12 26.73
C THR A 158 9.30 19.16 28.24
N GLU A 159 9.02 18.07 28.96
CA GLU A 159 9.27 17.99 30.40
C GLU A 159 10.77 18.05 30.72
N THR A 160 11.61 17.36 29.96
CA THR A 160 13.07 17.37 30.16
C THR A 160 13.67 18.73 29.81
N ALA A 161 13.22 19.36 28.72
CA ALA A 161 13.64 20.71 28.33
C ALA A 161 13.18 21.76 29.36
N GLN A 162 11.97 21.63 29.91
CA GLN A 162 11.47 22.51 30.97
C GLN A 162 12.22 22.31 32.29
N ARG A 163 12.57 21.07 32.66
CA ARG A 163 13.39 20.80 33.86
C ARG A 163 14.81 21.32 33.73
N ILE A 164 15.42 21.21 32.55
CA ILE A 164 16.74 21.78 32.27
C ILE A 164 16.65 23.31 32.28
N ALA A 165 15.63 23.91 31.66
CA ALA A 165 15.42 25.37 31.67
C ALA A 165 15.15 25.92 33.10
N ALA A 166 14.40 25.18 33.93
CA ALA A 166 14.16 25.53 35.33
C ALA A 166 15.42 25.35 36.19
N ALA A 167 16.27 24.35 35.90
CA ALA A 167 17.53 24.12 36.58
C ALA A 167 18.65 25.10 36.15
N THR A 168 18.58 25.65 34.93
CA THR A 168 19.53 26.65 34.42
C THR A 168 19.06 28.10 34.58
N ALA A 169 17.82 28.31 35.02
CA ALA A 169 17.33 29.62 35.45
C ALA A 169 18.16 30.10 36.63
N ARG A 170 19.05 31.08 36.40
CA ARG A 170 19.76 31.77 37.48
C ARG A 170 18.75 32.54 38.33
N PRO A 171 18.86 32.53 39.67
CA PRO A 171 18.06 33.41 40.51
C PRO A 171 18.31 34.86 40.08
N GLU A 172 17.25 35.66 39.97
CA GLU A 172 17.35 37.08 39.66
C GLU A 172 18.28 37.75 40.67
N VAL A 173 19.46 38.16 40.21
CA VAL A 173 20.38 38.96 41.01
C VAL A 173 19.77 40.36 41.08
N PRO A 174 19.55 40.95 42.27
CA PRO A 174 19.07 42.32 42.36
C PRO A 174 20.05 43.26 41.63
N ALA A 175 19.51 44.22 40.89
CA ALA A 175 20.29 45.10 40.02
C ALA A 175 21.50 45.73 40.76
N PRO A 176 22.72 45.71 40.18
CA PRO A 176 23.87 46.32 40.81
C PRO A 176 23.80 47.86 40.73
N VAL A 177 24.04 48.51 41.88
CA VAL A 177 23.87 49.96 42.11
C VAL A 177 25.01 50.82 41.53
N PHE A 178 25.89 50.30 40.65
CA PHE A 178 27.02 51.10 40.14
C PHE A 178 27.21 50.96 38.63
N PHE A 179 26.85 52.04 37.92
CA PHE A 179 27.07 52.25 36.49
C PHE A 179 28.46 52.86 36.30
N VAL A 180 29.37 52.18 35.60
CA VAL A 180 30.60 52.78 35.07
C VAL A 180 30.48 52.82 33.55
N THR A 181 30.25 54.00 33.00
CA THR A 181 30.24 54.23 31.55
C THR A 181 31.68 54.12 31.01
N ARG A 182 31.97 53.08 30.24
CA ARG A 182 33.10 53.08 29.31
C ARG A 182 32.53 53.06 27.91
N GLU A 183 32.71 54.15 27.17
CA GLU A 183 32.37 54.19 25.75
C GLU A 183 33.26 53.21 24.95
N PRO A 184 32.72 52.55 23.91
CA PRO A 184 33.47 51.56 23.13
C PRO A 184 34.41 52.24 22.11
N PRO A 185 35.63 51.71 21.90
CA PRO A 185 36.50 52.19 20.84
C PRO A 185 35.99 51.71 19.47
N VAL A 186 35.81 52.64 18.53
CA VAL A 186 35.41 52.36 17.14
C VAL A 186 36.60 51.74 16.40
N ARG A 187 36.45 50.50 15.90
CA ARG A 187 37.41 49.86 14.99
C ARG A 187 36.80 49.79 13.59
N SER A 188 37.29 50.63 12.69
CA SER A 188 36.97 50.64 11.26
C SER A 188 37.50 49.38 10.57
N LEU A 189 36.59 48.57 10.02
CA LEU A 189 36.92 47.49 9.08
C LEU A 189 36.33 47.85 7.72
N GLU A 190 37.21 48.23 6.80
CA GLU A 190 36.89 48.47 5.39
C GLU A 190 36.50 47.14 4.71
N VAL A 191 35.38 47.11 4.00
CA VAL A 191 34.91 45.97 3.20
C VAL A 191 35.23 46.25 1.73
N PRO A 192 36.03 45.42 1.01
CA PRO A 192 36.18 45.58 -0.42
C PRO A 192 34.94 45.02 -1.12
N VAL A 193 34.06 45.92 -1.58
CA VAL A 193 32.94 45.58 -2.46
C VAL A 193 33.47 45.47 -3.88
N GLN A 194 33.60 44.23 -4.37
CA GLN A 194 33.95 43.95 -5.76
C GLN A 194 32.73 44.24 -6.64
N ALA A 195 32.93 45.15 -7.60
CA ALA A 195 31.92 45.80 -8.40
C ALA A 195 31.07 44.84 -9.24
N MET A 196 29.74 44.91 -9.04
CA MET A 196 28.74 44.45 -10.00
C MET A 196 28.32 45.61 -10.91
N SER A 197 28.36 45.33 -12.22
CA SER A 197 27.39 45.74 -13.24
C SER A 197 27.22 47.24 -13.57
N GLY A 198 27.49 47.59 -14.83
CA GLY A 198 27.00 48.83 -15.44
C GLY A 198 27.85 49.35 -16.60
N ARG A 199 27.72 48.72 -17.77
CA ARG A 199 28.18 49.27 -19.07
C ARG A 199 27.12 50.25 -19.61
N ASN A 200 27.62 51.21 -20.41
CA ASN A 200 26.91 52.17 -21.28
C ASN A 200 26.42 53.40 -20.48
N GLU A 201 26.67 54.65 -20.86
CA GLU A 201 26.52 55.32 -22.17
C GLU A 201 27.57 56.44 -22.32
N GLU A 202 28.27 56.52 -23.47
CA GLU A 202 28.12 57.53 -24.54
C GLU A 202 28.57 58.97 -24.22
N GLY A 203 29.38 59.55 -25.12
CA GLY A 203 29.70 60.98 -25.09
C GLY A 203 31.07 61.36 -25.64
N THR A 204 31.33 61.05 -26.92
CA THR A 204 32.52 61.49 -27.66
C THR A 204 32.45 62.97 -28.06
N SER A 205 33.66 63.54 -28.23
CA SER A 205 34.03 64.63 -29.14
C SER A 205 34.09 66.06 -28.61
N SER A 206 35.32 66.57 -28.46
CA SER A 206 35.84 67.73 -29.21
C SER A 206 37.30 67.95 -28.79
N SER A 207 38.30 67.54 -29.57
CA SER A 207 38.92 68.28 -30.69
C SER A 207 40.28 68.90 -30.29
N ARG A 208 41.35 68.26 -30.80
CA ARG A 208 42.56 68.81 -31.44
C ARG A 208 43.38 69.94 -30.78
N ARG A 209 44.71 69.68 -30.86
CA ARG A 209 45.86 70.60 -30.91
C ARG A 209 46.24 71.19 -29.54
N LEU A 210 47.50 71.17 -29.11
CA LEU A 210 48.81 71.18 -29.78
C LEU A 210 49.76 70.18 -29.12
#